data_AF-F9RYA0-F1
#
_entry.id   AF-F9RYA0-F1
#
_cell.length_a   1.000
_cell.length_b   1.000
_cell.length_c   1.000
_cell.angle_alpha   90.00
_cell.angle_beta   90.00
_cell.angle_gamma   90.00
#
_symmetry.space_group_name_H-M   'P 1'
#
loop_
_entity.id
_entity.type
_entity.pdbx_description
1 polymer ?
#
loop_
_entity_poly.entity_id
_entity_poly.type
_entity_poly.pdbx_seq_one_letter_code
_entity_poly.pdbx_strand_id
1 'polypeptide(L)'
;MYLASDPYGFLAKGKDTLDNILSVFDSDRAGLVAYTLYQGDETFLRDWVRLMHPEALGPLIGTLLREPEEIYVKLAKGRDIKYLENQVLAMQQIALANILHWLATDPAKVIIHRLVEEAFARTEPDETSEYKEGRLLDFKEVKEKVELFLKKGVSLTADDKLTDDRQRALIKVQRYLDYIVLPLYSNVCAQEDELKMKVANHKRSKMKAWGTY
;
A
#
# COMPACT_ATOMS: atom_id res chain seq x y z
N MET A 1 22.68 8.42 -37.67
CA MET A 1 21.39 7.70 -37.78
C MET A 1 20.84 7.57 -36.37
N TYR A 2 20.07 8.56 -35.91
CA TYR A 2 19.49 8.55 -34.56
C TYR A 2 18.13 7.88 -34.63
N LEU A 3 17.98 6.73 -33.97
CA LEU A 3 16.68 6.13 -33.71
C LEU A 3 15.98 7.00 -32.67
N ALA A 4 15.01 7.78 -33.12
CA ALA A 4 14.06 8.45 -32.25
C ALA A 4 13.27 7.37 -31.51
N SER A 5 13.57 7.20 -30.22
CA SER A 5 12.72 6.44 -29.30
C SER A 5 11.37 7.15 -29.22
N ASP A 6 10.35 6.48 -29.73
CA ASP A 6 8.98 6.99 -29.86
C ASP A 6 8.38 7.32 -28.47
N PRO A 7 8.23 8.62 -28.12
CA PRO A 7 7.71 9.04 -26.83
C PRO A 7 6.23 8.68 -26.63
N TYR A 8 5.50 8.38 -27.72
CA TYR A 8 4.09 8.03 -27.68
C TYR A 8 3.85 6.59 -27.18
N GLY A 9 4.79 5.66 -27.41
CA GLY A 9 4.69 4.28 -26.92
C GLY A 9 4.90 4.15 -25.41
N PHE A 10 5.71 5.04 -24.82
CA PHE A 10 5.97 5.09 -23.37
C PHE A 10 4.75 5.64 -22.60
N LEU A 11 4.15 6.71 -23.13
CA LEU A 11 2.94 7.32 -22.56
C LEU A 11 1.71 6.41 -22.68
N ALA A 12 1.57 5.66 -23.77
CA ALA A 12 0.47 4.71 -23.96
C ALA A 12 0.50 3.58 -22.91
N LYS A 13 1.67 2.96 -22.69
CA LYS A 13 1.81 1.89 -21.67
C LYS A 13 1.60 2.37 -20.24
N GLY A 14 2.07 3.58 -19.91
CA GLY A 14 1.86 4.19 -18.59
C GLY A 14 0.38 4.49 -18.32
N LYS A 15 -0.32 5.04 -19.33
CA LYS A 15 -1.77 5.28 -19.26
C LYS A 15 -2.56 3.99 -19.10
N ASP A 16 -2.27 2.95 -19.88
CA ASP A 16 -2.97 1.67 -19.77
C ASP A 16 -2.74 1.01 -18.40
N THR A 17 -1.55 1.16 -17.81
CA THR A 17 -1.23 0.67 -16.47
C THR A 17 -2.04 1.43 -15.41
N LEU A 18 -2.14 2.76 -15.55
CA LEU A 18 -2.91 3.62 -14.66
C LEU A 18 -4.42 3.35 -14.76
N ASP A 19 -4.97 3.28 -15.97
CA ASP A 19 -6.40 3.01 -16.21
C ASP A 19 -6.78 1.61 -15.68
N ASN A 20 -5.88 0.63 -15.82
CA ASN A 20 -6.06 -0.69 -15.20
C ASN A 20 -6.05 -0.60 -13.67
N ILE A 21 -5.07 0.07 -13.05
CA ILE A 21 -5.04 0.23 -11.58
C ILE A 21 -6.27 0.98 -11.07
N LEU A 22 -6.68 2.05 -11.77
CA LEU A 22 -7.84 2.87 -11.42
C LEU A 22 -9.17 2.13 -11.55
N SER A 23 -9.34 1.31 -12.60
CA SER A 23 -10.53 0.45 -12.80
C SER A 23 -10.63 -0.70 -11.79
N VAL A 24 -9.55 -0.97 -11.04
CA VAL A 24 -9.43 -2.09 -10.11
C VAL A 24 -9.72 -1.68 -8.65
N PHE A 25 -9.80 -0.38 -8.35
CA PHE A 25 -10.15 0.11 -7.00
C PHE A 25 -11.62 -0.14 -6.60
N ASP A 26 -12.48 -0.53 -7.55
CA ASP A 26 -13.79 -1.11 -7.25
C ASP A 26 -13.62 -2.61 -6.95
N SER A 27 -13.39 -2.91 -5.66
CA SER A 27 -13.58 -4.18 -4.91
C SER A 27 -13.27 -5.55 -5.59
N ASP A 28 -12.57 -6.41 -4.84
CA ASP A 28 -12.31 -7.86 -5.09
C ASP A 28 -11.07 -8.22 -5.91
N ARG A 29 -10.10 -7.31 -6.03
CA ARG A 29 -8.98 -7.49 -6.97
C ARG A 29 -7.59 -7.18 -6.41
N ALA A 30 -7.39 -7.38 -5.11
CA ALA A 30 -6.10 -7.16 -4.44
C ALA A 30 -4.93 -7.86 -5.16
N GLY A 31 -5.14 -9.10 -5.62
CA GLY A 31 -4.14 -9.83 -6.38
C GLY A 31 -3.84 -9.24 -7.76
N LEU A 32 -4.83 -8.68 -8.47
CA LEU A 32 -4.62 -8.04 -9.77
C LEU A 32 -3.88 -6.69 -9.62
N VAL A 33 -4.15 -5.92 -8.57
CA VAL A 33 -3.37 -4.72 -8.23
C VAL A 33 -1.92 -5.11 -7.99
N ALA A 34 -1.69 -6.10 -7.13
CA ALA A 34 -0.36 -6.58 -6.80
C ALA A 34 0.40 -7.08 -8.04
N TYR A 35 -0.26 -7.85 -8.90
CA TYR A 35 0.30 -8.30 -10.18
C TYR A 35 0.70 -7.12 -11.06
N THR A 36 -0.17 -6.11 -11.18
CA THR A 36 0.07 -4.93 -12.04
C THR A 36 1.26 -4.11 -11.51
N LEU A 37 1.35 -3.92 -10.20
CA LEU A 37 2.49 -3.24 -9.57
C LEU A 37 3.79 -4.03 -9.67
N TYR A 38 3.72 -5.36 -9.64
CA TYR A 38 4.88 -6.23 -9.76
C TYR A 38 5.42 -6.30 -11.20
N GLN A 39 4.55 -6.33 -12.21
CA GLN A 39 4.94 -6.44 -13.62
C GLN A 39 5.12 -5.10 -14.34
N GLY A 40 4.59 -4.02 -13.77
CA GLY A 40 4.60 -2.70 -14.39
C GLY A 40 6.00 -2.08 -14.46
N ASP A 41 6.12 -1.02 -15.24
CA ASP A 41 7.37 -0.27 -15.37
C ASP A 41 7.72 0.43 -14.05
N GLU A 42 8.84 0.06 -13.44
CA GLU A 42 9.26 0.56 -12.13
C GLU A 42 9.43 2.09 -12.12
N THR A 43 9.95 2.69 -13.19
CA THR A 43 10.18 4.14 -13.23
C THR A 43 8.85 4.87 -13.21
N PHE A 44 7.91 4.43 -14.03
CA PHE A 44 6.57 4.98 -14.08
C PHE A 44 5.82 4.79 -12.75
N LEU A 45 5.81 3.57 -12.21
CA LEU A 45 5.09 3.25 -10.97
C LEU A 45 5.66 4.01 -9.77
N ARG A 46 6.98 4.15 -9.67
CA ARG A 46 7.64 4.95 -8.63
C ARG A 46 7.19 6.39 -8.66
N ASP A 47 7.25 7.02 -9.85
CA ASP A 47 6.92 8.43 -10.00
C ASP A 47 5.42 8.66 -9.75
N TRP A 48 4.57 7.72 -10.19
CA TRP A 48 3.14 7.72 -9.88
C TRP A 48 2.87 7.62 -8.38
N VAL A 49 3.52 6.70 -7.67
CA VAL A 49 3.36 6.52 -6.22
C VAL A 49 3.78 7.75 -5.42
N ARG A 50 4.87 8.38 -5.81
CA ARG A 50 5.37 9.60 -5.14
C ARG A 50 4.45 10.81 -5.32
N LEU A 51 3.65 10.81 -6.39
CA LEU A 51 2.71 11.88 -6.71
C LEU A 51 1.28 11.59 -6.22
N MET A 52 1.00 10.39 -5.69
CA MET A 52 -0.33 10.05 -5.20
C MET A 52 -0.72 10.88 -3.98
N HIS A 53 -1.98 11.33 -3.97
CA HIS A 53 -2.60 11.91 -2.79
C HIS A 53 -2.82 10.83 -1.70
N PRO A 54 -2.79 11.20 -0.40
CA PRO A 54 -3.06 10.26 0.69
C PRO A 54 -4.38 9.50 0.54
N GLU A 55 -5.41 10.15 -0.01
CA GLU A 55 -6.74 9.59 -0.28
C GLU A 55 -6.73 8.49 -1.34
N ALA A 56 -5.70 8.39 -2.18
CA ALA A 56 -5.51 7.30 -3.13
C ALA A 56 -4.49 6.27 -2.62
N LEU A 57 -3.40 6.75 -2.00
CA LEU A 57 -2.35 5.89 -1.48
C LEU A 57 -2.82 5.02 -0.31
N GLY A 58 -3.63 5.58 0.60
CA GLY A 58 -4.20 4.83 1.72
C GLY A 58 -5.00 3.62 1.24
N PRO A 59 -6.05 3.80 0.42
CA PRO A 59 -6.84 2.69 -0.12
C PRO A 59 -6.02 1.70 -0.95
N LEU A 60 -4.97 2.15 -1.66
CA LEU A 60 -4.04 1.24 -2.35
C LEU A 60 -3.32 0.32 -1.36
N ILE A 61 -2.77 0.89 -0.28
CA ILE A 61 -2.11 0.11 0.78
C ILE A 61 -3.12 -0.82 1.44
N GLY A 62 -4.32 -0.33 1.78
CA GLY A 62 -5.40 -1.15 2.33
C GLY A 62 -5.77 -2.33 1.43
N THR A 63 -5.83 -2.10 0.12
CA THR A 63 -6.09 -3.14 -0.89
C THR A 63 -4.98 -4.20 -0.91
N LEU A 64 -3.72 -3.79 -0.86
CA LEU A 64 -2.58 -4.72 -0.83
C LEU A 64 -2.50 -5.54 0.46
N LEU A 65 -3.05 -5.03 1.56
CA LEU A 65 -3.10 -5.72 2.86
C LEU A 65 -4.25 -6.72 3.00
N ARG A 66 -5.19 -6.76 2.05
CA ARG A 66 -6.26 -7.76 2.04
C ARG A 66 -5.69 -9.17 1.94
N GLU A 67 -6.44 -10.15 2.46
CA GLU A 67 -6.04 -11.55 2.37
C GLU A 67 -5.88 -11.96 0.89
N PRO A 68 -4.83 -12.74 0.58
CA PRO A 68 -4.55 -13.17 -0.78
C PRO A 68 -5.61 -14.17 -1.23
N GLU A 69 -6.13 -13.96 -2.44
CA GLU A 69 -7.03 -14.89 -3.11
C GLU A 69 -6.44 -15.32 -4.45
N GLU A 70 -6.82 -16.49 -4.96
CA GLU A 70 -6.39 -16.92 -6.29
C GLU A 70 -6.91 -15.96 -7.37
N ILE A 71 -6.09 -15.69 -8.39
CA ILE A 71 -6.45 -14.80 -9.49
C ILE A 71 -6.16 -15.43 -10.85
N TYR A 72 -6.89 -14.95 -11.86
CA TYR A 72 -6.66 -15.27 -13.27
C TYR A 72 -6.30 -14.00 -14.03
N VAL A 73 -5.14 -13.99 -14.68
CA VAL A 73 -4.67 -12.85 -15.48
C VAL A 73 -4.74 -13.22 -16.95
N LYS A 74 -5.49 -12.42 -17.73
CA LYS A 74 -5.58 -12.56 -19.18
C LYS A 74 -4.35 -11.95 -19.84
N LEU A 75 -3.60 -12.75 -20.59
CA LEU A 75 -2.52 -12.26 -21.44
C LEU A 75 -3.03 -11.88 -22.83
N ALA A 76 -2.31 -10.98 -23.51
CA ALA A 76 -2.62 -10.47 -24.86
C ALA A 76 -2.80 -11.56 -25.95
N LYS A 77 -2.40 -12.82 -25.68
CA LYS A 77 -2.58 -13.97 -26.58
C LYS A 77 -3.79 -14.85 -26.23
N GLY A 78 -4.71 -14.37 -25.41
CA GLY A 78 -5.92 -15.11 -24.99
C GLY A 78 -5.63 -16.30 -24.09
N ARG A 79 -4.47 -16.31 -23.41
CA ARG A 79 -4.13 -17.32 -22.39
C ARG A 79 -4.32 -16.72 -21.01
N ASP A 80 -5.02 -17.46 -20.16
CA ASP A 80 -5.19 -17.08 -18.76
C ASP A 80 -4.10 -17.77 -17.94
N ILE A 81 -3.38 -16.98 -17.14
CA ILE A 81 -2.44 -17.50 -16.14
C ILE A 81 -3.15 -17.48 -14.80
N LYS A 82 -3.21 -18.64 -14.15
CA LYS A 82 -3.67 -18.77 -12.76
C LYS A 82 -2.51 -18.52 -11.81
N TYR A 83 -2.72 -17.66 -10.83
CA TYR A 83 -1.82 -17.48 -9.68
C TYR A 83 -2.52 -17.94 -8.40
N LEU A 84 -1.83 -18.78 -7.64
CA LEU A 84 -2.32 -19.29 -6.36
C LEU A 84 -2.13 -18.25 -5.24
N GLU A 85 -2.83 -18.42 -4.13
CA GLU A 85 -2.81 -17.51 -2.97
C GLU A 85 -1.37 -17.16 -2.51
N ASN A 86 -0.46 -18.14 -2.40
CA ASN A 86 0.93 -17.87 -2.02
C ASN A 86 1.67 -17.00 -3.06
N GLN A 87 1.40 -17.20 -4.35
CA GLN A 87 2.01 -16.37 -5.39
C GLN A 87 1.44 -14.95 -5.34
N VAL A 88 0.14 -14.81 -5.08
CA VAL A 88 -0.52 -13.51 -4.90
C VAL A 88 0.01 -12.79 -3.67
N LEU A 89 0.15 -13.50 -2.54
CA LEU A 89 0.75 -12.96 -1.32
C LEU A 89 2.18 -12.45 -1.55
N ALA A 90 3.00 -13.22 -2.27
CA ALA A 90 4.34 -12.78 -2.64
C ALA A 90 4.31 -11.51 -3.50
N MET A 91 3.41 -11.42 -4.48
CA MET A 91 3.25 -10.20 -5.28
C MET A 91 2.79 -9.01 -4.45
N GLN A 92 1.84 -9.19 -3.52
CA GLN A 92 1.38 -8.13 -2.61
C GLN A 92 2.53 -7.63 -1.73
N GLN A 93 3.33 -8.55 -1.17
CA GLN A 93 4.49 -8.22 -0.35
C GLN A 93 5.57 -7.48 -1.15
N ILE A 94 5.86 -7.90 -2.39
CA ILE A 94 6.79 -7.20 -3.28
C ILE A 94 6.28 -5.79 -3.60
N ALA A 95 5.02 -5.68 -4.02
CA ALA A 95 4.41 -4.40 -4.38
C ALA A 95 4.45 -3.41 -3.20
N LEU A 96 4.07 -3.87 -2.01
CA LEU A 96 4.10 -3.05 -0.80
C LEU A 96 5.54 -2.67 -0.43
N ALA A 97 6.49 -3.59 -0.49
CA ALA A 97 7.90 -3.30 -0.22
C ALA A 97 8.50 -2.27 -1.19
N ASN A 98 8.13 -2.36 -2.48
CA ASN A 98 8.55 -1.40 -3.49
C ASN A 98 7.95 -0.02 -3.24
N ILE A 99 6.65 0.08 -2.92
CA ILE A 99 6.01 1.35 -2.52
C ILE A 99 6.77 1.99 -1.36
N LEU A 100 7.05 1.23 -0.30
CA LEU A 100 7.79 1.73 0.87
C LEU A 100 9.21 2.19 0.48
N HIS A 101 9.89 1.44 -0.38
CA HIS A 101 11.21 1.81 -0.90
C HIS A 101 11.17 3.13 -1.69
N TRP A 102 10.22 3.26 -2.62
CA TRP A 102 10.06 4.44 -3.46
C TRP A 102 9.77 5.69 -2.64
N LEU A 103 8.91 5.58 -1.63
CA LEU A 103 8.61 6.67 -0.70
C LEU A 103 9.83 7.01 0.16
N ALA A 104 10.48 6.03 0.78
CA ALA A 104 11.63 6.26 1.66
C ALA A 104 12.85 6.86 0.96
N THR A 105 12.97 6.67 -0.35
CA THR A 105 14.10 7.20 -1.16
C THR A 105 13.77 8.49 -1.89
N ASP A 106 12.60 9.09 -1.65
CA ASP A 106 12.26 10.38 -2.23
C ASP A 106 13.10 11.52 -1.62
N PRO A 107 13.58 12.49 -2.43
CA PRO A 107 14.31 13.65 -1.93
C PRO A 107 13.46 14.57 -1.04
N ALA A 108 12.15 14.64 -1.24
CA ALA A 108 11.21 15.51 -0.51
C ALA A 108 10.71 14.86 0.79
N LYS A 109 11.65 14.47 1.66
CA LYS A 109 11.43 13.68 2.89
C LYS A 109 10.26 14.18 3.75
N VAL A 110 10.21 15.48 4.03
CA VAL A 110 9.16 16.08 4.90
C VAL A 110 7.76 15.87 4.32
N ILE A 111 7.63 15.98 2.99
CA ILE A 111 6.35 15.77 2.29
C ILE A 111 5.95 14.31 2.37
N ILE A 112 6.89 13.39 2.13
CA ILE A 112 6.63 11.94 2.20
C ILE A 112 6.19 11.51 3.60
N HIS A 113 6.84 11.99 4.66
CA HIS A 113 6.46 11.61 6.02
C HIS A 113 4.99 11.95 6.25
N ARG A 114 4.58 13.20 5.99
CA ARG A 114 3.19 13.61 6.12
C ARG A 114 2.23 12.84 5.21
N LEU A 115 2.64 12.57 3.97
CA LEU A 115 1.85 11.81 3.01
C LEU A 115 1.60 10.37 3.51
N VAL A 116 2.62 9.72 4.06
CA VAL A 116 2.52 8.36 4.61
C VAL A 116 1.66 8.35 5.88
N GLU A 117 1.86 9.33 6.77
CA GLU A 117 1.05 9.49 7.98
C GLU A 117 -0.45 9.59 7.65
N GLU A 118 -0.80 10.45 6.70
CA GLU A 118 -2.19 10.65 6.28
C GLU A 118 -2.73 9.44 5.49
N ALA A 119 -1.90 8.78 4.67
CA ALA A 119 -2.32 7.60 3.91
C ALA A 119 -2.60 6.40 4.82
N PHE A 120 -1.75 6.15 5.81
CA PHE A 120 -1.93 5.05 6.76
C PHE A 120 -3.17 5.25 7.64
N ALA A 121 -3.55 6.49 7.93
CA ALA A 121 -4.81 6.76 8.61
C ALA A 121 -6.07 6.57 7.72
N ARG A 122 -5.91 6.27 6.43
CA ARG A 122 -6.98 6.23 5.41
C ARG A 122 -6.98 4.95 4.57
N THR A 123 -6.53 3.83 5.13
CA THR A 123 -6.55 2.56 4.37
C THR A 123 -7.94 2.05 4.08
N GLU A 124 -8.92 2.48 4.87
CA GLU A 124 -10.33 2.15 4.71
C GLU A 124 -11.13 3.43 4.41
N PRO A 125 -11.65 3.60 3.18
CA PRO A 125 -12.28 4.84 2.72
C PRO A 125 -13.44 5.31 3.61
N ASP A 126 -14.23 4.36 4.13
CA ASP A 126 -15.45 4.66 4.89
C ASP A 126 -15.26 4.60 6.41
N GLU A 127 -14.11 4.10 6.89
CA GLU A 127 -13.85 3.89 8.33
C GLU A 127 -12.87 4.90 8.93
N THR A 128 -12.35 5.83 8.13
CA THR A 128 -11.36 6.83 8.57
C THR A 128 -11.92 7.72 9.69
N SER A 129 -11.19 7.84 10.80
CA SER A 129 -11.59 8.75 11.87
C SER A 129 -11.53 10.23 11.45
N GLU A 130 -12.64 10.95 11.60
CA GLU A 130 -12.66 12.41 11.50
C GLU A 130 -11.90 13.08 12.67
N TYR A 131 -11.74 12.37 13.79
CA TYR A 131 -11.08 12.87 14.99
C TYR A 131 -9.58 12.61 14.95
N LYS A 132 -8.77 13.63 15.23
CA LYS A 132 -7.31 13.61 15.07
C LYS A 132 -6.65 12.47 15.85
N GLU A 133 -7.03 12.29 17.11
CA GLU A 133 -6.49 11.23 17.97
C GLU A 133 -6.88 9.84 17.49
N GLY A 134 -8.05 9.70 16.84
CA GLY A 134 -8.46 8.47 16.17
C GLY A 134 -7.51 8.14 15.02
N ARG A 135 -7.25 9.10 14.13
CA ARG A 135 -6.32 8.92 13.00
C ARG A 135 -4.90 8.52 13.42
N LEU A 136 -4.43 9.00 14.57
CA LEU A 136 -3.12 8.60 15.10
C LEU A 136 -3.10 7.14 15.53
N LEU A 137 -4.20 6.65 16.12
CA LEU A 137 -4.36 5.24 16.45
C LEU A 137 -4.51 4.38 15.19
N ASP A 138 -5.29 4.84 14.20
CA ASP A 138 -5.46 4.16 12.91
C ASP A 138 -4.10 4.03 12.18
N PHE A 139 -3.32 5.11 12.14
CA PHE A 139 -1.94 5.11 11.63
C PHE A 139 -1.07 4.02 12.30
N LYS A 140 -1.11 3.95 13.63
CA LYS A 140 -0.34 2.95 14.40
C LYS A 140 -0.77 1.54 14.02
N GLU A 141 -2.08 1.28 14.02
CA GLU A 141 -2.63 -0.02 13.71
C GLU A 141 -2.25 -0.47 12.28
N VAL A 142 -2.36 0.41 11.29
CA VAL A 142 -1.98 0.11 9.92
C VAL A 142 -0.49 -0.17 9.78
N LYS A 143 0.37 0.59 10.47
CA LYS A 143 1.80 0.30 10.51
C LYS A 143 2.07 -1.11 11.04
N GLU A 144 1.43 -1.49 12.14
CA GLU A 144 1.57 -2.84 12.73
C GLU A 144 1.03 -3.92 11.78
N LYS A 145 -0.10 -3.68 11.11
CA LYS A 145 -0.64 -4.56 10.05
C LYS A 145 0.36 -4.74 8.90
N VAL A 146 0.98 -3.66 8.41
CA VAL A 146 2.02 -3.72 7.37
C VAL A 146 3.20 -4.58 7.81
N GLU A 147 3.70 -4.40 9.03
CA GLU A 147 4.81 -5.20 9.54
C GLU A 147 4.48 -6.69 9.65
N LEU A 148 3.29 -7.02 10.16
CA LEU A 148 2.83 -8.39 10.25
C LEU A 148 2.64 -9.00 8.87
N PHE A 149 2.05 -8.25 7.93
CA PHE A 149 1.81 -8.69 6.57
C PHE A 149 3.11 -9.00 5.83
N LEU A 150 4.12 -8.14 5.92
CA LEU A 150 5.44 -8.35 5.29
C LEU A 150 6.22 -9.53 5.90
N LYS A 151 5.89 -9.93 7.14
CA LYS A 151 6.48 -11.09 7.83
C LYS A 151 5.76 -12.41 7.53
N LYS A 152 4.56 -12.39 6.93
CA LYS A 152 3.84 -13.62 6.54
C LYS A 152 4.75 -14.50 5.67
N GLY A 153 4.93 -15.75 6.08
CA GLY A 153 5.70 -16.75 5.35
C GLY A 153 4.98 -17.14 4.06
N VAL A 154 5.72 -17.31 2.97
CA VAL A 154 5.18 -17.76 1.69
C VAL A 154 5.88 -19.04 1.29
N SER A 155 5.10 -20.08 0.99
CA SER A 155 5.60 -21.33 0.44
C SER A 155 5.45 -21.30 -1.09
N LEU A 156 6.54 -20.98 -1.78
CA LEU A 156 6.66 -21.01 -3.25
C LEU A 156 7.51 -22.20 -3.67
N THR A 157 7.33 -22.65 -4.91
CA THR A 157 8.21 -23.66 -5.51
C THR A 157 9.60 -23.07 -5.78
N ALA A 158 10.65 -23.87 -5.55
CA ALA A 158 12.03 -23.40 -5.44
C ALA A 158 12.65 -22.76 -6.71
N ASP A 159 12.01 -22.89 -7.87
CA ASP A 159 12.48 -22.34 -9.16
C ASP A 159 11.73 -21.07 -9.60
N ASP A 160 10.90 -20.49 -8.73
CA ASP A 160 10.15 -19.29 -9.06
C ASP A 160 11.01 -18.03 -8.90
N LYS A 161 11.24 -17.31 -10.01
CA LYS A 161 11.74 -15.91 -10.02
C LYS A 161 11.07 -15.04 -8.94
N LEU A 162 9.80 -15.32 -8.66
CA LEU A 162 9.00 -14.65 -7.63
C LEU A 162 9.59 -14.78 -6.21
N THR A 163 10.22 -15.91 -5.90
CA THR A 163 10.90 -16.15 -4.61
C THR A 163 12.10 -15.21 -4.46
N ASP A 164 12.94 -15.13 -5.49
CA ASP A 164 14.11 -14.25 -5.51
C ASP A 164 13.70 -12.77 -5.44
N ASP A 165 12.70 -12.38 -6.22
CA ASP A 165 12.16 -11.01 -6.24
C ASP A 165 11.60 -10.63 -4.86
N ARG A 166 10.84 -11.54 -4.24
CA ARG A 166 10.33 -11.36 -2.88
C ARG A 166 11.46 -11.21 -1.88
N GLN A 167 12.46 -12.09 -1.91
CA GLN A 167 13.58 -12.00 -0.99
C GLN A 167 14.30 -10.65 -1.14
N ARG A 168 14.60 -10.23 -2.37
CA ARG A 168 15.27 -8.95 -2.65
C ARG A 168 14.47 -7.75 -2.15
N ALA A 169 13.16 -7.73 -2.39
CA ALA A 169 12.30 -6.64 -1.96
C ALA A 169 12.23 -6.54 -0.42
N LEU A 170 12.19 -7.68 0.27
CA LEU A 170 12.03 -7.72 1.73
C LEU A 170 13.33 -7.47 2.53
N ILE A 171 14.54 -7.62 1.95
CA ILE A 171 15.82 -7.46 2.69
C ILE A 171 15.92 -6.11 3.43
N LYS A 172 15.43 -5.02 2.82
CA LYS A 172 15.55 -3.66 3.39
C LYS A 172 14.22 -3.04 3.79
N VAL A 173 13.11 -3.76 3.65
CA VAL A 173 11.77 -3.17 3.78
C VAL A 173 11.53 -2.57 5.17
N GLN A 174 11.98 -3.25 6.23
CA GLN A 174 11.85 -2.75 7.61
C GLN A 174 12.57 -1.40 7.77
N ARG A 175 13.78 -1.28 7.22
CA ARG A 175 14.54 -0.02 7.27
C ARG A 175 13.80 1.10 6.53
N TYR A 176 13.17 0.81 5.39
CA TYR A 176 12.40 1.80 4.65
C TYR A 176 11.15 2.23 5.41
N LEU A 177 10.43 1.28 6.01
CA LEU A 177 9.27 1.56 6.84
C LEU A 177 9.66 2.40 8.06
N ASP A 178 10.64 1.97 8.85
CA ASP A 178 11.09 2.71 10.03
C ASP A 178 11.55 4.12 9.67
N TYR A 179 12.24 4.27 8.54
CA TYR A 179 12.70 5.57 8.08
C TYR A 179 11.55 6.58 7.86
N ILE A 180 10.40 6.13 7.33
CA ILE A 180 9.26 7.01 7.04
C ILE A 180 8.28 7.15 8.22
N VAL A 181 8.11 6.12 9.06
CA VAL A 181 7.06 6.12 10.12
C VAL A 181 7.57 6.26 11.55
N LEU A 182 8.84 5.92 11.85
CA LEU A 182 9.31 5.78 13.23
C LEU A 182 9.09 7.03 14.10
N PRO A 183 9.35 8.27 13.63
CA PRO A 183 9.18 9.45 14.46
C PRO A 183 7.75 9.63 15.00
N LEU A 184 6.73 9.45 14.14
CA LEU A 184 5.34 9.54 14.58
C LEU A 184 4.94 8.29 15.38
N TYR A 185 5.33 7.10 14.93
CA TYR A 185 5.00 5.84 15.59
C TYR A 185 5.45 5.82 17.05
N SER A 186 6.70 6.20 17.34
CA SER A 186 7.21 6.26 18.72
C SER A 186 6.42 7.23 19.60
N ASN A 187 5.99 8.37 19.03
CA ASN A 187 5.19 9.35 19.74
C ASN A 187 3.79 8.80 20.08
N VAL A 188 3.11 8.20 19.08
CA VAL A 188 1.79 7.59 19.27
C VAL A 188 1.85 6.46 20.30
N CYS A 189 2.85 5.58 20.24
CA CYS A 189 3.01 4.51 21.23
C CYS A 189 3.22 5.04 22.65
N ALA A 190 3.97 6.14 22.82
CA ALA A 190 4.19 6.75 24.14
C ALA A 190 2.91 7.37 24.74
N GLN A 191 1.93 7.72 23.89
CA GLN A 191 0.68 8.40 24.30
C GLN A 191 -0.56 7.54 24.08
N GLU A 192 -0.41 6.25 23.78
CA GLU A 192 -1.49 5.39 23.28
C GLU A 192 -2.71 5.36 24.21
N ASP A 193 -2.49 5.23 25.52
CA ASP A 193 -3.57 5.21 26.51
C ASP A 193 -4.31 6.54 26.60
N GLU A 194 -3.59 7.66 26.52
CA GLU A 194 -4.18 9.00 26.51
C GLU A 194 -5.04 9.21 25.26
N LEU A 195 -4.52 8.81 24.08
CA LEU A 195 -5.24 8.90 22.81
C LEU A 195 -6.51 8.05 22.85
N LYS A 196 -6.45 6.81 23.35
CA LYS A 196 -7.62 5.93 23.51
C LYS A 196 -8.67 6.56 24.44
N MET A 197 -8.26 7.16 25.55
CA MET A 197 -9.17 7.87 26.46
C MET A 197 -9.84 9.07 25.78
N LYS A 198 -9.09 9.88 25.03
CA LYS A 198 -9.63 11.02 24.27
C LYS A 198 -10.66 10.58 23.23
N VAL A 199 -10.37 9.54 22.47
CA VAL A 199 -11.30 8.96 21.48
C VAL A 199 -12.58 8.45 22.16
N ALA A 200 -12.46 7.73 23.28
CA ALA A 200 -13.62 7.24 24.03
C ALA A 200 -14.49 8.39 24.56
N ASN A 201 -13.87 9.44 25.09
CA ASN A 201 -14.57 10.63 25.57
C ASN A 201 -15.27 11.39 24.42
N HIS A 202 -14.61 11.51 23.27
CA HIS A 202 -15.21 12.10 22.07
C HIS A 202 -16.44 11.32 21.61
N LYS A 203 -16.35 9.98 21.53
CA LYS A 203 -17.49 9.11 21.18
C LYS A 203 -18.66 9.29 22.17
N ARG A 204 -18.39 9.28 23.48
CA ARG A 204 -19.41 9.53 24.51
C ARG A 204 -20.05 10.91 24.39
N SER A 205 -19.26 11.94 24.07
CA SER A 205 -19.77 13.30 23.88
C SER A 205 -20.66 13.41 22.65
N LYS A 206 -20.28 12.78 21.51
CA LYS A 206 -21.15 12.66 20.34
C LYS A 206 -22.44 11.91 20.70
N MET A 207 -22.41 10.76 21.35
CA MET A 207 -23.66 10.03 21.71
C MET A 207 -24.61 10.87 22.56
N LYS A 208 -24.09 11.59 23.58
CA LYS A 208 -24.91 12.48 24.42
C LYS A 208 -25.53 13.64 23.63
N ALA A 209 -24.82 14.19 22.64
CA ALA A 209 -25.33 15.27 21.81
C ALA A 209 -26.45 14.83 20.86
N TRP A 210 -26.56 13.52 20.57
CA TRP A 210 -27.56 12.95 19.66
C TRP A 210 -28.73 12.25 20.38
N GLY A 211 -28.78 12.30 21.71
CA GLY A 211 -29.94 11.87 22.50
C GLY A 211 -30.19 10.35 22.56
N THR A 212 -29.22 9.52 22.19
CA THR A 212 -29.31 8.06 22.30
C THR A 212 -28.78 7.60 23.67
N TYR A 213 -29.71 7.24 24.54
CA TYR A 213 -29.47 6.53 25.80
C TYR A 213 -29.66 5.02 25.62
#